data_AF-A0A7H8N1Q4-F1
#
_entry.id   AF-A0A7H8N1Q4-F1
#
_cell.length_a   1.000
_cell.length_b   1.000
_cell.length_c   1.000
_cell.angle_alpha   90.00
_cell.angle_beta   90.00
_cell.angle_gamma   90.00
#
_symmetry.space_group_name_H-M   'P 1'
#
loop_
_entity.id
_entity.type
_entity.pdbx_description
1 polymer ?
#
loop_
_entity_poly.entity_id
_entity_poly.type
_entity_poly.pdbx_seq_one_letter_code
_entity_poly.pdbx_strand_id
1 'polypeptide(L)' 'MAGRPLLKAELKEQNSRDHLMSQRNSFLRKHGPDLGALYFVLMLLQACGRKALKRGDTEAFRSLARDLNAIYAKHTQ' A
#
# COMPACT_ATOMS: atom_id res chain seq x y z
N MET A 1 -23.01 -12.08 -11.64
CA MET A 1 -23.26 -10.78 -11.00
C MET A 1 -22.88 -9.68 -11.99
N ALA A 2 -23.74 -9.46 -12.99
CA ALA A 2 -24.67 -8.33 -13.06
C ALA A 2 -23.96 -7.01 -13.44
N GLY A 3 -23.88 -6.76 -14.74
CA GLY A 3 -23.28 -5.57 -15.38
C GLY A 3 -24.06 -4.28 -15.15
N ARG A 4 -24.33 -3.93 -13.88
CA ARG A 4 -24.75 -2.58 -13.52
C ARG A 4 -23.57 -1.62 -13.73
N PRO A 5 -23.81 -0.40 -14.24
CA PRO A 5 -22.77 0.62 -14.28
C PRO A 5 -22.22 0.85 -12.87
N LEU A 6 -20.89 0.90 -12.74
CA LEU A 6 -20.23 1.17 -11.46
C LEU A 6 -20.63 2.57 -10.97
N LEU A 7 -20.90 2.67 -9.67
CA LEU A 7 -21.08 3.94 -8.99
C LEU A 7 -19.76 4.73 -9.03
N LYS A 8 -19.84 6.07 -8.95
CA LYS A 8 -18.63 6.93 -8.94
C LYS A 8 -17.64 6.56 -7.83
N ALA A 9 -18.15 6.11 -6.68
CA ALA A 9 -17.31 5.64 -5.57
C ALA A 9 -16.57 4.34 -5.92
N GLU A 10 -17.26 3.37 -6.52
CA GLU A 10 -16.68 2.09 -6.96
C GLU A 10 -15.63 2.32 -8.06
N LEU A 11 -15.90 3.22 -9.02
CA LEU A 11 -14.92 3.62 -10.05
C LEU A 11 -13.67 4.24 -9.43
N LYS A 12 -13.82 5.10 -8.42
CA LYS A 12 -12.68 5.74 -7.75
C LYS A 12 -11.83 4.71 -7.01
N GLU A 13 -12.47 3.76 -6.34
CA GLU A 13 -11.78 2.67 -5.65
C GLU A 13 -11.03 1.76 -6.63
N GLN A 14 -11.68 1.39 -7.74
CA GLN A 14 -11.05 0.63 -8.81
C GLN A 14 -9.85 1.37 -9.40
N ASN A 15 -10.00 2.65 -9.75
CA ASN A 15 -8.90 3.47 -10.28
C ASN A 15 -7.75 3.59 -9.28
N SER A 16 -8.06 3.74 -7.99
CA SER A 16 -7.04 3.79 -6.93
C SER A 16 -6.29 2.46 -6.84
N ARG A 17 -6.99 1.33 -6.91
CA ARG A 17 -6.38 0.00 -6.90
C ARG A 17 -5.50 -0.21 -8.14
N ASP A 18 -6.00 0.13 -9.31
CA ASP A 18 -5.30 -0.07 -10.58
C ASP A 18 -4.04 0.81 -10.64
N HIS A 19 -4.11 2.03 -10.09
CA HIS A 19 -2.95 2.90 -9.90
C HIS A 19 -1.89 2.27 -8.99
N LEU A 20 -2.30 1.73 -7.83
CA LEU A 20 -1.39 1.04 -6.90
C LEU A 20 -0.72 -0.17 -7.54
N MET A 21 -1.47 -0.96 -8.32
CA MET A 21 -0.93 -2.12 -9.04
C MET A 21 0.06 -1.70 -10.14
N SER A 22 -0.23 -0.61 -10.84
CA SER A 22 0.69 -0.02 -11.82
C SER A 22 2.00 0.44 -11.16
N GLN A 23 1.91 1.13 -10.01
CA GLN A 23 3.09 1.53 -9.24
C GLN A 23 3.91 0.32 -8.78
N ARG A 24 3.27 -0.71 -8.22
CA ARG A 24 3.94 -1.96 -7.84
C ARG A 24 4.70 -2.54 -9.02
N ASN A 25 4.02 -2.72 -10.16
CA ASN A 25 4.63 -3.31 -11.35
C ASN A 25 5.79 -2.45 -11.89
N SER A 26 5.72 -1.12 -11.77
CA SER A 26 6.82 -0.23 -12.12
C SER A 26 8.06 -0.48 -11.26
N PHE A 27 7.91 -0.60 -9.93
CA PHE A 27 9.02 -0.92 -9.03
C PHE A 27 9.61 -2.31 -9.32
N LEU A 28 8.78 -3.32 -9.53
CA LEU A 28 9.22 -4.68 -9.86
C LEU A 28 10.01 -4.72 -11.17
N ARG A 29 9.55 -3.99 -12.20
CA ARG A 29 10.24 -3.92 -13.49
C ARG A 29 11.58 -3.20 -13.39
N LYS A 30 11.67 -2.16 -12.56
CA LYS A 30 12.89 -1.32 -12.46
C LYS A 30 13.96 -1.93 -11.57
N HIS A 31 13.57 -2.64 -10.52
CA HIS A 31 14.48 -3.07 -9.45
C HIS A 31 14.53 -4.59 -9.27
N GLY A 32 13.75 -5.35 -10.03
CA GLY A 32 13.59 -6.78 -9.83
C GLY A 32 12.56 -7.11 -8.74
N PRO A 33 12.25 -8.40 -8.55
CA PRO A 33 11.13 -8.83 -7.70
C PRO A 33 11.30 -8.43 -6.24
N ASP A 34 12.45 -8.75 -5.62
CA ASP A 34 12.63 -8.56 -4.18
C ASP A 34 12.85 -7.08 -3.83
N LEU A 35 13.80 -6.43 -4.48
CA LEU A 35 14.12 -5.02 -4.23
C LEU A 35 12.97 -4.09 -4.68
N GLY A 36 12.27 -4.44 -5.76
CA GLY A 36 11.08 -3.72 -6.21
C GLY A 36 9.91 -3.85 -5.22
N ALA A 37 9.68 -5.04 -4.66
CA ALA A 37 8.67 -5.23 -3.61
C ALA A 37 9.00 -4.38 -2.37
N LEU A 38 10.27 -4.37 -1.93
CA LEU A 38 10.72 -3.55 -0.82
C LEU A 38 10.47 -2.06 -1.07
N TYR A 39 10.87 -1.52 -2.22
CA TYR A 39 10.64 -0.11 -2.54
C TYR A 39 9.16 0.27 -2.64
N PHE A 40 8.33 -0.63 -3.17
CA PHE A 40 6.89 -0.43 -3.19
C PHE A 40 6.31 -0.34 -1.78
N VAL A 41 6.73 -1.23 -0.87
CA VAL A 41 6.32 -1.18 0.54
C VAL A 41 6.76 0.13 1.18
N LEU A 42 8.03 0.52 1.03
CA LEU A 42 8.55 1.78 1.57
C LEU A 42 7.75 3.00 1.07
N MET A 43 7.39 3.02 -0.20
CA MET A 43 6.53 4.07 -0.77
C MET A 43 5.15 4.10 -0.09
N LEU A 44 4.51 2.94 0.13
CA LEU A 44 3.23 2.86 0.84
C LEU A 44 3.35 3.37 2.28
N LEU A 45 4.41 2.99 3.00
CA LEU A 45 4.69 3.47 4.36
C LEU A 45 4.80 4.98 4.41
N GLN A 46 5.57 5.57 3.47
CA GLN A 46 5.71 7.03 3.39
C GLN A 46 4.37 7.72 3.06
N ALA A 47 3.59 7.17 2.13
CA ALA A 47 2.30 7.74 1.74
C ALA A 47 1.27 7.69 2.87
N CYS A 48 1.14 6.54 3.54
CA CYS A 48 0.27 6.35 4.68
C CYS A 48 0.73 7.20 5.87
N GLY A 49 2.02 7.17 6.18
CA GLY A 49 2.61 7.96 7.26
C GLY A 49 2.38 9.46 7.06
N ARG A 50 2.65 10.01 5.87
CA ARG A 50 2.38 11.43 5.60
C ARG A 50 0.91 11.80 5.79
N LYS A 51 -0.02 10.93 5.40
CA LYS A 51 -1.47 11.16 5.59
C LYS A 51 -1.86 11.10 7.07
N ALA A 52 -1.37 10.10 7.80
CA ALA A 52 -1.63 9.95 9.23
C ALA A 52 -1.06 11.13 10.03
N LEU A 53 0.18 11.55 9.73
CA LEU A 53 0.82 12.71 10.36
C LEU A 53 0.02 13.99 10.14
N LYS A 54 -0.43 14.25 8.90
CA LYS A 54 -1.28 15.40 8.57
C LYS A 54 -2.62 15.39 9.32
N ARG A 55 -3.11 14.22 9.75
CA ARG A 55 -4.35 14.05 10.50
C ARG A 55 -4.12 14.03 12.03
N GLY A 56 -2.87 14.07 12.49
CA GLY A 56 -2.54 13.87 13.91
C GLY A 56 -2.76 12.45 14.42
N ASP A 57 -2.96 11.48 13.52
CA ASP A 57 -3.31 10.09 13.86
C ASP A 57 -2.04 9.28 14.16
N THR A 58 -1.54 9.44 15.38
CA THR A 58 -0.35 8.73 15.87
C THR A 58 -0.61 7.25 16.20
N GLU A 59 -1.87 6.86 16.38
CA GLU A 59 -2.25 5.46 16.59
C GLU A 59 -2.07 4.64 15.32
N ALA A 60 -2.49 5.20 14.17
CA ALA A 60 -2.28 4.57 12.88
C ALA A 60 -0.80 4.23 12.63
N PHE A 61 0.14 5.10 13.05
CA PHE A 61 1.57 4.83 12.95
C PHE A 61 2.01 3.63 13.80
N ARG A 62 1.53 3.54 15.05
CA ARG A 62 1.90 2.44 15.95
C ARG A 62 1.36 1.11 15.45
N SER A 63 0.13 1.08 14.98
CA SER A 63 -0.47 -0.13 14.40
C SER A 63 0.30 -0.59 13.17
N LEU A 64 0.64 0.33 12.29
CA LEU A 64 1.33 0.02 11.04
C LEU A 64 2.78 -0.44 11.28
N ALA A 65 3.48 0.12 12.26
CA ALA A 65 4.77 -0.36 12.72
C ALA A 65 4.69 -1.77 13.36
N ARG A 66 3.64 -2.01 14.15
CA ARG A 66 3.40 -3.32 14.77
C ARG A 66 3.16 -4.40 13.72
N ASP A 67 2.33 -4.12 12.72
CA ASP A 67 2.00 -5.08 11.65
C ASP A 67 3.24 -5.43 10.82
N LEU A 68 4.06 -4.44 10.49
CA LEU A 68 5.36 -4.68 9.82
C LEU A 68 6.28 -5.56 10.66
N ASN A 69 6.40 -5.28 11.96
CA ASN A 69 7.23 -6.07 12.85
C ASN A 69 6.72 -7.51 12.99
N ALA A 70 5.40 -7.71 13.01
CA ALA A 70 4.80 -9.05 13.03
C ALA A 70 5.11 -9.84 11.74
N ILE A 71 5.07 -9.18 10.58
CA ILE A 71 5.46 -9.80 9.30
C ILE A 71 6.95 -10.17 9.33
N TYR A 72 7.81 -9.25 9.76
CA TYR A 72 9.25 -9.50 9.89
C TYR A 72 9.51 -10.72 10.81
N ALA A 73 8.99 -10.69 12.03
CA ALA A 73 9.13 -11.76 13.00
C ALA A 73 8.71 -13.12 12.45
N LYS A 74 7.57 -13.18 11.74
CA LYS A 74 7.07 -14.43 11.13
C LYS A 74 8.00 -15.03 10.06
N HIS A 75 8.79 -14.20 9.38
CA HIS A 75 9.62 -14.63 8.26
C HIS A 75 11.12 -14.69 8.59
N THR A 76 11.52 -14.24 9.78
CA THR A 76 12.93 -14.26 10.21
C THR A 76 13.17 -15.02 11.52
N GLN A 77 12.13 -15.48 12.21
CA GLN A 77 12.20 -16.37 13.38
C GLN A 77 11.64 -17.74 13.02
#